data_AF-S0G603-F1
#
_entry.id   AF-S0G603-F1
#
_cell.length_a   1.000
_cell.length_b   1.000
_cell.length_c   1.000
_cell.angle_alpha   90.00
_cell.angle_beta   90.00
_cell.angle_gamma   90.00
#
_symmetry.space_group_name_H-M   'P 1'
#
loop_
_entity.id
_entity.type
_entity.pdbx_description
1 polymer ?
#
loop_
_entity_poly.entity_id
_entity_poly.type
_entity_poly.pdbx_seq_one_letter_code
_entity_poly.pdbx_strand_id
1 'polypeptide(L)'
;MINELEILENKQVLVVDDEPDILETITELLHMCRVDTAKTYDAAAARLAATTYDAAVLDIMGVDGFRLLDITRRLNLPTLMLTAHALTPENLKTALEKGADAYIPKEKMVDIGVFLADVLTARAQGRQAHTGWFTFVRPVFDRLFGPDWLKKIRKGE
;
A
#
# COMPACT_ATOMS: atom_id res chain seq x y z
N MET A 1 15.98 -21.81 -3.95
CA MET A 1 15.57 -20.41 -3.70
C MET A 1 14.11 -20.36 -4.09
N ILE A 2 13.21 -20.26 -3.12
CA ILE A 2 11.79 -20.02 -3.41
C ILE A 2 11.75 -18.61 -4.00
N ASN A 3 11.17 -18.45 -5.19
CA ASN A 3 11.02 -17.12 -5.76
C ASN A 3 10.08 -16.34 -4.84
N GLU A 4 10.56 -15.28 -4.20
CA GLU A 4 9.80 -14.54 -3.17
C GLU A 4 8.47 -13.97 -3.72
N LEU A 5 8.34 -13.86 -5.04
CA LEU A 5 7.13 -13.44 -5.74
C LEU A 5 6.13 -14.57 -6.03
N GLU A 6 6.45 -15.84 -5.77
CA GLU A 6 5.51 -16.97 -5.98
C GLU A 6 4.20 -16.78 -5.21
N ILE A 7 4.23 -16.14 -4.03
CA ILE A 7 3.03 -15.85 -3.25
C ILE A 7 2.03 -14.93 -3.99
N LEU A 8 2.49 -14.21 -5.01
CA LEU A 8 1.68 -13.31 -5.83
C LEU A 8 0.97 -14.03 -6.99
N GLU A 9 1.39 -15.23 -7.36
CA GLU A 9 0.84 -15.91 -8.52
C GLU A 9 -0.68 -16.08 -8.40
N ASN A 10 -1.40 -15.58 -9.41
CA ASN A 10 -2.86 -15.60 -9.51
C ASN A 10 -3.61 -14.86 -8.39
N LYS A 11 -2.94 -14.07 -7.56
CA LYS A 11 -3.60 -13.23 -6.54
C LYS A 11 -4.49 -12.18 -7.19
N GLN A 12 -5.69 -12.00 -6.66
CA GLN A 12 -6.60 -10.93 -7.07
C GLN A 12 -6.24 -9.65 -6.33
N VAL A 13 -5.75 -8.65 -7.06
CA VAL A 13 -5.28 -7.39 -6.48
C VAL A 13 -6.10 -6.23 -7.04
N LEU A 14 -6.61 -5.39 -6.15
CA LEU A 14 -7.24 -4.13 -6.53
C LEU A 14 -6.21 -3.00 -6.47
N VAL A 15 -6.02 -2.27 -7.57
CA VAL A 15 -5.15 -1.08 -7.64
C VAL A 15 -6.02 0.15 -7.86
N VAL A 16 -5.89 1.15 -7.00
CA VAL A 16 -6.73 2.35 -7.03
C VAL A 16 -5.87 3.59 -7.06
N ASP A 17 -5.96 4.35 -8.14
CA ASP A 17 -5.19 5.57 -8.39
C ASP A 17 -5.93 6.39 -9.46
N ASP A 18 -6.00 7.71 -9.32
CA ASP A 18 -6.66 8.57 -10.30
C ASP A 18 -5.81 8.76 -11.57
N GLU A 19 -4.51 8.50 -11.48
CA GLU A 19 -3.53 8.60 -12.56
C GLU A 19 -3.51 7.31 -13.43
N PRO A 20 -3.99 7.35 -14.70
CA PRO A 20 -4.12 6.15 -15.53
C PRO A 20 -2.80 5.45 -15.86
N ASP A 21 -1.72 6.22 -15.98
CA ASP A 21 -0.35 5.75 -16.23
C ASP A 21 0.22 5.00 -15.02
N ILE A 22 -0.11 5.43 -13.80
CA ILE A 22 0.24 4.68 -12.58
C ILE A 22 -0.50 3.34 -12.54
N LEU A 23 -1.79 3.33 -12.87
CA LEU A 23 -2.57 2.09 -12.94
C LEU A 23 -2.01 1.11 -13.97
N GLU A 24 -1.66 1.59 -15.18
CA GLU A 24 -1.04 0.79 -16.23
C GLU A 24 0.32 0.23 -15.78
N THR A 25 1.19 1.08 -15.25
CA THR A 25 2.51 0.69 -14.77
C THR A 25 2.44 -0.37 -13.66
N ILE A 26 1.58 -0.20 -12.66
CA ILE A 26 1.43 -1.19 -11.57
C ILE A 26 0.86 -2.50 -12.11
N THR A 27 -0.08 -2.44 -13.06
CA THR A 27 -0.64 -3.64 -13.70
C THR A 27 0.45 -4.43 -14.43
N GLU A 28 1.36 -3.77 -15.15
CA GLU A 28 2.50 -4.41 -15.80
C GLU A 28 3.50 -5.02 -14.79
N LEU A 29 3.81 -4.28 -13.72
CA LEU A 29 4.71 -4.75 -12.66
C LEU A 29 4.14 -5.96 -11.90
N LEU A 30 2.81 -6.05 -11.79
CA LEU A 30 2.09 -7.15 -11.15
C LEU A 30 1.50 -8.14 -12.17
N HIS A 31 2.14 -8.34 -13.33
CA HIS A 31 1.67 -9.24 -14.39
C HIS A 31 1.41 -10.70 -13.97
N MET A 32 2.00 -11.17 -12.86
CA MET A 32 1.73 -12.49 -12.28
C MET A 32 0.42 -12.56 -11.47
N CYS A 33 -0.14 -11.40 -11.10
CA CYS A 33 -1.42 -11.25 -10.42
C CYS A 33 -2.56 -11.11 -11.42
N ARG A 34 -3.79 -11.23 -10.92
CA ARG A 34 -5.01 -10.76 -11.59
C ARG A 34 -5.34 -9.39 -11.03
N VAL A 35 -5.15 -8.34 -11.84
CA VAL A 35 -5.27 -6.96 -11.38
C VAL A 35 -6.58 -6.35 -11.86
N ASP A 36 -7.38 -5.87 -10.92
CA ASP A 36 -8.47 -4.95 -11.18
C ASP A 36 -8.03 -3.52 -10.88
N THR A 37 -8.53 -2.55 -11.64
CA THR A 37 -8.24 -1.13 -11.41
C THR A 37 -9.49 -0.30 -11.15
N ALA A 38 -9.32 0.79 -10.39
CA ALA A 38 -10.33 1.83 -10.20
C ALA A 38 -9.66 3.21 -10.14
N LYS A 39 -10.32 4.22 -10.74
CA LYS A 39 -9.82 5.61 -10.79
C LYS A 39 -10.44 6.53 -9.75
N THR A 40 -11.44 6.04 -9.02
CA THR A 40 -12.23 6.85 -8.10
C THR A 40 -12.60 6.04 -6.87
N TYR A 41 -12.88 6.74 -5.78
CA TYR A 41 -13.40 6.14 -4.55
C TYR A 41 -14.63 5.26 -4.80
N ASP A 42 -15.64 5.77 -5.52
CA ASP A 42 -16.90 5.05 -5.72
C ASP A 42 -16.72 3.77 -6.53
N ALA A 43 -15.88 3.81 -7.57
CA ALA A 43 -15.56 2.62 -8.37
C ALA A 43 -14.82 1.57 -7.54
N ALA A 44 -13.86 2.00 -6.71
CA ALA A 44 -13.12 1.11 -5.83
C ALA A 44 -14.04 0.50 -4.75
N ALA A 45 -14.89 1.31 -4.12
CA ALA A 45 -15.85 0.85 -3.11
C ALA A 45 -16.85 -0.17 -3.69
N ALA A 46 -17.36 0.08 -4.90
CA ALA A 46 -18.24 -0.86 -5.59
C ALA A 46 -17.55 -2.20 -5.88
N ARG A 47 -16.28 -2.16 -6.31
CA ARG A 47 -15.47 -3.37 -6.54
C ARG A 47 -15.19 -4.13 -5.25
N LEU A 48 -14.78 -3.44 -4.18
CA LEU A 48 -14.56 -4.04 -2.86
C LEU A 48 -15.82 -4.70 -2.29
N ALA A 49 -17.01 -4.22 -2.66
CA ALA A 49 -18.28 -4.83 -2.27
C ALA A 49 -18.67 -6.04 -3.13
N ALA A 50 -18.24 -6.09 -4.40
CA ALA A 50 -18.63 -7.12 -5.37
C ALA A 50 -17.64 -8.27 -5.50
N THR A 51 -16.36 -8.04 -5.20
CA THR A 51 -15.25 -8.96 -5.47
C THR A 51 -14.44 -9.19 -4.19
N THR A 52 -14.02 -10.44 -3.97
CA THR A 52 -13.04 -10.75 -2.93
C THR A 52 -11.64 -10.59 -3.51
N TYR A 53 -10.83 -9.74 -2.88
CA TYR A 53 -9.44 -9.50 -3.23
C TYR A 53 -8.51 -10.16 -2.22
N ASP A 54 -7.30 -10.49 -2.66
CA ASP A 54 -6.21 -10.95 -1.80
C ASP A 54 -5.42 -9.77 -1.23
N ALA A 55 -5.36 -8.64 -1.95
CA ALA A 55 -4.74 -7.40 -1.48
C ALA A 55 -5.27 -6.16 -2.21
N ALA A 56 -5.01 -4.98 -1.65
CA ALA A 56 -5.25 -3.69 -2.28
C ALA A 56 -4.01 -2.78 -2.27
N VAL A 57 -3.83 -2.03 -3.36
CA VAL A 57 -2.87 -0.92 -3.48
C VAL A 57 -3.67 0.36 -3.69
N LEU A 58 -3.54 1.32 -2.77
CA LEU A 58 -4.39 2.51 -2.72
C LEU A 58 -3.56 3.79 -2.79
N ASP A 59 -3.85 4.67 -3.75
CA ASP A 59 -3.41 6.06 -3.66
C ASP A 59 -4.10 6.77 -2.51
N ILE A 60 -3.40 7.72 -1.88
CA ILE A 60 -3.90 8.42 -0.69
C ILE A 60 -4.81 9.59 -1.04
N MET A 61 -4.38 10.49 -1.93
CA MET A 61 -5.06 11.78 -2.10
C MET A 61 -5.99 11.85 -3.31
N GLY A 62 -5.63 11.24 -4.43
CA GLY A 62 -6.42 11.29 -5.66
C GLY A 62 -7.75 10.53 -5.57
N VAL A 63 -7.84 9.54 -4.67
CA VAL A 63 -8.98 8.62 -4.58
C VAL A 63 -9.59 8.49 -3.19
N ASP A 64 -9.29 9.42 -2.27
CA ASP A 64 -9.75 9.38 -0.87
C ASP A 64 -9.32 8.07 -0.18
N GLY A 65 -8.02 7.76 -0.30
CA GLY A 65 -7.43 6.49 0.08
C GLY A 65 -7.56 6.13 1.55
N PHE A 66 -7.61 7.12 2.45
CA PHE A 66 -7.82 6.85 3.87
C PHE A 66 -9.22 6.31 4.17
N ARG A 67 -10.25 6.71 3.41
CA ARG A 67 -11.59 6.12 3.55
C ARG A 67 -11.67 4.74 2.90
N LEU A 68 -10.96 4.53 1.79
CA LEU A 68 -10.81 3.17 1.24
C LEU A 68 -10.08 2.25 2.22
N LEU A 69 -9.05 2.72 2.90
CA LEU A 69 -8.34 1.98 3.94
C LEU A 69 -9.27 1.58 5.09
N ASP A 70 -10.20 2.44 5.49
CA ASP A 70 -11.21 2.07 6.50
C ASP A 70 -12.11 0.92 6.01
N ILE A 71 -12.42 0.84 4.71
CA ILE A 71 -13.17 -0.27 4.12
C ILE A 71 -12.32 -1.54 4.10
N THR A 72 -11.10 -1.49 3.57
CA THR A 72 -10.23 -2.67 3.46
C THR A 72 -9.85 -3.24 4.83
N ARG A 73 -9.65 -2.37 5.84
CA ARG A 73 -9.46 -2.77 7.24
C ARG A 73 -10.64 -3.60 7.75
N ARG A 74 -11.89 -3.18 7.50
CA ARG A 74 -13.09 -3.93 7.92
C ARG A 74 -13.22 -5.28 7.22
N LEU A 75 -12.72 -5.36 5.99
CA LEU A 75 -12.65 -6.61 5.21
C LEU A 75 -11.44 -7.48 5.59
N ASN A 76 -10.60 -7.03 6.53
CA ASN A 76 -9.32 -7.66 6.87
C ASN A 76 -8.40 -7.88 5.65
N LEU A 77 -8.50 -6.99 4.66
CA LEU A 77 -7.78 -7.07 3.39
C LEU A 77 -6.37 -6.46 3.55
N PRO A 78 -5.29 -7.19 3.24
CA PRO A 78 -3.94 -6.64 3.21
C PRO A 78 -3.86 -5.42 2.30
N THR A 79 -3.40 -4.29 2.83
CA THR A 79 -3.47 -3.00 2.13
C THR A 79 -2.14 -2.26 2.16
N LEU A 80 -1.67 -1.90 0.97
CA LEU A 80 -0.51 -1.05 0.76
C LEU A 80 -0.97 0.33 0.31
N MET A 81 -0.55 1.37 1.02
CA MET A 81 -0.77 2.76 0.60
C MET A 81 0.38 3.19 -0.30
N LEU A 82 0.10 3.73 -1.48
CA LEU A 82 1.08 4.25 -2.42
C LEU A 82 0.87 5.76 -2.58
N THR A 83 1.89 6.61 -2.49
CA THR A 83 1.66 8.06 -2.63
C THR A 83 2.86 8.82 -3.12
N ALA A 84 2.65 9.86 -3.94
CA ALA A 84 3.67 10.87 -4.23
C ALA A 84 3.54 12.06 -3.27
N HIS A 85 2.31 12.57 -3.12
CA HIS A 85 2.06 13.88 -2.54
C HIS A 85 1.77 13.85 -1.03
N ALA A 86 1.36 12.70 -0.48
CA ALA A 86 0.97 12.60 0.93
C ALA A 86 2.13 12.24 1.86
N LEU A 87 3.37 12.28 1.36
CA LEU A 87 4.57 11.78 2.02
C LEU A 87 4.99 12.63 3.24
N THR A 88 4.25 12.53 4.35
CA THR A 88 4.50 13.27 5.59
C THR A 88 4.50 12.35 6.82
N PRO A 89 5.21 12.71 7.91
CA PRO A 89 5.20 11.95 9.16
C PRO A 89 3.79 11.70 9.71
N GLU A 90 2.90 12.68 9.59
CA GLU A 90 1.53 12.65 10.10
C GLU A 90 0.66 11.69 9.28
N ASN A 91 0.79 11.69 7.96
CA ASN A 91 0.07 10.75 7.09
C ASN A 91 0.58 9.32 7.26
N LEU A 92 1.90 9.13 7.45
CA LEU A 92 2.45 7.83 7.78
C LEU A 92 1.85 7.30 9.09
N LYS A 93 1.85 8.13 10.15
CA LYS A 93 1.25 7.77 11.44
C LYS A 93 -0.22 7.39 11.27
N THR A 94 -0.99 8.21 10.56
CA THR A 94 -2.41 7.99 10.30
C THR A 94 -2.64 6.67 9.55
N ALA A 95 -1.84 6.37 8.53
CA ALA A 95 -1.94 5.11 7.77
C ALA A 95 -1.68 3.89 8.66
N LEU A 96 -0.65 3.94 9.50
CA LEU A 96 -0.32 2.86 10.44
C LEU A 96 -1.41 2.66 11.49
N GLU A 97 -1.93 3.73 12.08
CA GLU A 97 -3.04 3.67 13.06
C GLU A 97 -4.34 3.13 12.43
N LYS A 98 -4.58 3.46 11.16
CA LYS A 98 -5.69 2.92 10.37
C LYS A 98 -5.46 1.48 9.92
N GLY A 99 -4.27 0.93 10.06
CA GLY A 99 -3.98 -0.49 9.83
C GLY A 99 -3.49 -0.79 8.41
N ALA A 100 -2.88 0.18 7.73
CA ALA A 100 -2.11 -0.09 6.51
C ALA A 100 -0.95 -1.04 6.83
N ASP A 101 -0.72 -2.02 5.96
CA ASP A 101 0.39 -2.96 6.07
C ASP A 101 1.70 -2.37 5.52
N ALA A 102 1.59 -1.48 4.55
CA ALA A 102 2.72 -0.78 3.98
C ALA A 102 2.33 0.64 3.54
N TYR A 103 3.32 1.52 3.50
CA TYR A 103 3.18 2.91 3.06
C TYR A 103 4.39 3.25 2.18
N ILE A 104 4.18 3.42 0.88
CA ILE A 104 5.24 3.42 -0.13
C ILE A 104 5.20 4.73 -0.93
N PRO A 105 6.33 5.42 -1.13
CA PRO A 105 6.41 6.52 -2.08
C PRO A 105 6.20 6.01 -3.52
N LYS A 106 5.45 6.72 -4.39
CA LYS A 106 5.30 6.34 -5.82
C LYS A 106 6.64 6.16 -6.53
N GLU A 107 7.70 6.86 -6.10
CA GLU A 107 9.09 6.66 -6.58
C GLU A 107 9.64 5.24 -6.40
N LYS A 108 9.03 4.43 -5.52
CA LYS A 108 9.39 3.04 -5.24
C LYS A 108 8.42 2.02 -5.83
N MET A 109 7.49 2.45 -6.68
CA MET A 109 6.50 1.53 -7.28
C MET A 109 7.14 0.42 -8.13
N VAL A 110 8.35 0.61 -8.66
CA VAL A 110 9.08 -0.45 -9.38
C VAL A 110 9.31 -1.71 -8.54
N ASP A 111 9.32 -1.58 -7.21
CA ASP A 111 9.48 -2.69 -6.25
C ASP A 111 8.12 -3.14 -5.66
N ILE A 112 6.98 -2.72 -6.24
CA ILE A 112 5.63 -2.95 -5.68
C ILE A 112 5.35 -4.44 -5.43
N GLY A 113 5.79 -5.32 -6.32
CA GLY A 113 5.65 -6.77 -6.14
C GLY A 113 6.36 -7.26 -4.88
N VAL A 114 7.58 -6.77 -4.61
CA VAL A 114 8.35 -7.15 -3.41
C VAL A 114 7.61 -6.70 -2.16
N PHE A 115 7.11 -5.47 -2.13
CA PHE A 115 6.34 -4.97 -0.98
C PHE A 115 5.04 -5.74 -0.77
N LEU A 116 4.32 -6.06 -1.84
CA LEU A 116 3.07 -6.81 -1.75
C LEU A 116 3.32 -8.25 -1.28
N ALA A 117 4.39 -8.89 -1.74
CA ALA A 117 4.79 -10.22 -1.32
C ALA A 117 5.18 -10.25 0.17
N ASP A 118 5.92 -9.25 0.66
CA ASP A 118 6.26 -9.09 2.09
C ASP A 118 4.99 -8.94 2.93
N VAL A 119 4.05 -8.08 2.48
CA VAL A 119 2.76 -7.86 3.15
C VAL A 119 1.95 -9.16 3.27
N LEU A 120 1.77 -9.88 2.16
CA LEU A 120 1.02 -11.13 2.15
C LEU A 120 1.70 -12.22 2.99
N THR A 121 3.02 -12.32 2.93
CA THR A 121 3.80 -13.28 3.71
C THR A 121 3.69 -13.01 5.21
N ALA A 122 3.84 -11.75 5.62
CA ALA A 122 3.70 -11.36 7.02
C ALA A 122 2.30 -11.68 7.55
N ARG A 123 1.25 -11.31 6.79
CA ARG A 123 -0.16 -11.60 7.12
C ARG A 123 -0.42 -13.11 7.26
N ALA A 124 0.10 -13.93 6.35
CA ALA A 124 -0.02 -15.39 6.41
C ALA A 124 0.64 -16.00 7.66
N GLN A 125 1.66 -15.34 8.20
CA GLN A 125 2.36 -15.74 9.43
C GLN A 125 1.76 -15.12 10.71
N GLY A 126 0.65 -14.38 10.61
CA GLY A 126 0.05 -13.66 11.74
C GLY A 126 0.93 -12.52 12.26
N ARG A 127 1.85 -12.02 11.44
CA ARG A 127 2.74 -10.89 11.74
C ARG A 127 2.24 -9.66 11.00
N GLN A 128 2.56 -8.49 11.55
CA GLN A 128 2.38 -7.24 10.81
C GLN A 128 3.59 -7.01 9.89
N ALA A 129 3.34 -6.55 8.66
CA ALA A 129 4.38 -6.26 7.67
C ALA A 129 5.11 -4.96 8.05
N HIS A 130 6.24 -5.04 8.76
CA HIS A 130 6.80 -3.84 9.40
C HIS A 130 8.28 -3.56 9.17
N THR A 131 9.03 -4.43 8.48
CA THR A 131 10.49 -4.28 8.41
C THR A 131 11.04 -3.95 7.03
N GLY A 132 10.52 -4.57 5.97
CA GLY A 132 11.04 -4.40 4.61
C GLY A 132 10.83 -2.97 4.11
N TRP A 133 9.57 -2.58 3.95
CA TRP A 133 9.20 -1.28 3.39
C TRP A 133 9.69 -0.09 4.23
N PHE A 134 9.67 -0.19 5.56
CA PHE A 134 10.09 0.90 6.44
C PHE A 134 11.57 1.29 6.24
N THR A 135 12.41 0.30 5.90
CA THR A 135 13.83 0.52 5.57
C THR A 135 14.00 1.38 4.32
N PHE A 136 13.06 1.34 3.38
CA PHE A 136 13.06 2.19 2.18
C PHE A 136 12.47 3.57 2.42
N VAL A 137 11.45 3.66 3.28
CA VAL A 137 10.78 4.92 3.59
C VAL A 137 11.63 5.82 4.47
N ARG A 138 12.30 5.25 5.47
CA ARG A 138 13.05 6.02 6.46
C ARG A 138 14.12 6.94 5.83
N PRO A 139 14.99 6.49 4.91
CA PRO A 139 15.96 7.38 4.26
C PRO A 139 15.33 8.55 3.50
N VAL A 140 14.15 8.33 2.91
CA VAL A 140 13.40 9.39 2.22
C VAL A 140 12.89 10.42 3.22
N PHE A 141 12.29 9.98 4.33
CA PHE A 141 11.81 10.88 5.37
C PHE A 141 12.94 11.58 6.14
N ASP A 142 14.06 10.89 6.39
CA ASP A 142 15.24 11.48 7.02
C ASP A 142 15.79 12.64 6.16
N ARG A 143 15.74 12.51 4.83
CA ARG A 143 16.13 13.58 3.89
C ARG A 143 15.15 14.75 3.89
N LEU A 144 13.85 14.47 3.91
CA LEU A 144 12.81 15.50 3.78
C LEU A 144 12.53 16.25 5.09
N PHE A 145 12.60 15.57 6.23
CA PHE A 145 12.13 16.09 7.52
C PHE A 145 13.21 16.08 8.62
N GLY A 146 14.41 15.61 8.29
CA GLY A 146 15.51 15.40 9.24
C GLY A 146 15.33 14.13 10.09
N PRO A 147 16.40 13.57 10.66
CA PRO A 147 16.38 12.23 11.31
C PRO A 147 15.48 12.13 12.55
N ASP A 148 15.04 13.25 13.11
CA ASP A 148 14.20 13.31 14.30
C ASP A 148 12.69 13.20 14.01
N TRP A 149 12.28 13.10 12.74
CA TRP A 149 10.87 12.94 12.37
C TRP A 149 10.21 11.73 13.05
N LEU A 150 10.99 10.66 13.29
CA LEU A 150 10.58 9.47 14.02
C LEU A 150 10.14 9.76 15.47
N LYS A 151 10.71 10.78 16.11
CA LYS A 151 10.31 11.19 17.46
C LYS A 151 8.94 11.87 17.44
N LYS A 152 8.63 12.61 16.36
CA LYS A 152 7.36 13.33 16.17
C LYS A 152 6.18 12.38 15.93
N ILE A 153 6.39 11.24 15.26
CA ILE A 153 5.31 10.26 15.08
C ILE A 153 5.05 9.41 16.34
N ARG A 154 6.07 9.21 17.19
CA ARG A 154 5.98 8.38 18.41
C ARG A 154 5.46 9.15 19.62
N LYS A 155 5.69 10.46 19.69
CA LYS A 155 5.03 11.33 20.65
C LYS A 155 3.68 11.73 20.05
N GLY A 156 2.59 11.18 20.58
CA GLY A 156 1.30 11.85 20.47
C GLY A 156 1.40 13.13 21.29
N GLU A 157 1.68 14.25 20.62
CA GLU A 157 1.36 15.59 21.11
C GLU A 157 0.11 16.07 20.39
#